data_AF-A0A7C3T912-F1
#
_entry.id   AF-A0A7C3T912-F1
#
_cell.length_a   1.000
_cell.length_b   1.000
_cell.length_c   1.000
_cell.angle_alpha   90.00
_cell.angle_beta   90.00
_cell.angle_gamma   90.00
#
_symmetry.space_group_name_H-M   'P 1'
#
loop_
_entity.id
_entity.type
_entity.pdbx_description
1 polymer ?
#
loop_
_entity_poly.entity_id
_entity_poly.type
_entity_poly.pdbx_seq_one_letter_code
_entity_poly.pdbx_strand_id
1 'polypeptide(L)'
;MDKVVSTLIFASAAVALAVVLTVYYSSFFRLFMRYEELMFDYAYATIKDDQAEIAIRFKNTGEGKLTIVALEINGIEMESQGKSPFPLELPSGMEARLRLHASLNTFRNGVTYEVAIRTSSGGRYIKAVVIP
;
A
#
# COMPACT_ATOMS: atom_id res chain seq x y z
N MET A 1 -59.39 0.47 -13.21
CA MET A 1 -58.51 1.25 -12.29
C MET A 1 -58.59 2.70 -12.71
N ASP A 2 -58.99 3.58 -11.80
CA ASP A 2 -58.99 5.02 -12.09
C ASP A 2 -57.57 5.52 -12.33
N LYS A 3 -57.42 6.50 -13.25
CA LYS A 3 -56.12 7.08 -13.63
C LYS A 3 -55.26 7.49 -12.42
N VAL A 4 -55.91 7.95 -11.35
CA VAL A 4 -55.27 8.36 -10.09
C VAL A 4 -54.57 7.19 -9.40
N VAL A 5 -55.21 6.02 -9.33
CA VAL A 5 -54.65 4.83 -8.66
C VAL A 5 -53.44 4.31 -9.42
N SER A 6 -53.51 4.26 -10.76
CA SER A 6 -52.37 3.86 -11.58
C SER A 6 -51.18 4.81 -11.43
N THR A 7 -51.43 6.12 -11.43
CA THR A 7 -50.39 7.14 -11.26
C THR A 7 -49.71 7.01 -9.90
N LEU A 8 -50.47 6.75 -8.84
CA LEU A 8 -49.95 6.56 -7.50
C LEU A 8 -49.06 5.31 -7.40
N ILE A 9 -49.46 4.21 -8.03
CA ILE A 9 -48.67 2.97 -8.05
C ILE A 9 -47.36 3.18 -8.80
N PHE A 10 -47.39 3.82 -9.97
CA PHE A 10 -46.16 4.10 -10.72
C PHE A 10 -45.24 5.07 -10.00
N ALA A 11 -45.78 6.15 -9.41
CA ALA A 11 -44.99 7.14 -8.68
C ALA A 11 -44.31 6.52 -7.45
N SER A 12 -45.03 5.70 -6.69
CA SER A 12 -44.46 5.03 -5.52
C SER A 12 -43.38 4.01 -5.89
N ALA A 13 -43.59 3.20 -6.95
CA ALA A 13 -42.59 2.28 -7.46
C ALA A 13 -41.33 3.01 -7.97
N ALA A 14 -41.49 4.14 -8.65
CA ALA A 14 -40.38 4.94 -9.15
C ALA A 14 -39.50 5.51 -8.01
N VAL A 15 -40.13 6.04 -6.96
CA VAL A 15 -39.40 6.54 -5.79
C VAL A 15 -38.68 5.40 -5.06
N ALA A 16 -39.34 4.26 -4.88
CA ALA A 16 -38.72 3.08 -4.27
C ALA A 16 -37.46 2.64 -5.03
N LEU A 17 -37.52 2.59 -6.37
CA LEU A 17 -36.37 2.24 -7.20
C LEU A 17 -35.24 3.28 -7.09
N ALA A 18 -35.57 4.57 -7.08
CA ALA A 18 -34.58 5.64 -6.97
C ALA A 18 -33.78 5.55 -5.66
N VAL A 19 -34.44 5.23 -4.54
CA VAL A 19 -33.78 5.06 -3.24
C VAL A 19 -32.83 3.85 -3.27
N VAL A 20 -33.29 2.71 -3.79
CA VAL A 20 -32.48 1.50 -3.90
C VAL A 20 -31.22 1.75 -4.74
N LEU A 21 -31.37 2.39 -5.90
CA LEU A 21 -30.23 2.72 -6.78
C LEU A 21 -29.24 3.67 -6.08
N THR A 22 -29.73 4.67 -5.36
CA THR A 22 -28.86 5.62 -4.64
C THR A 22 -27.99 4.91 -3.60
N VAL A 23 -28.59 4.03 -2.79
CA VAL A 23 -27.85 3.25 -1.79
C VAL A 23 -26.89 2.26 -2.46
N TYR A 24 -27.31 1.63 -3.55
CA TYR A 24 -26.48 0.69 -4.31
C TYR A 24 -25.24 1.36 -4.92
N TYR A 25 -25.42 2.46 -5.65
CA TYR A 25 -24.31 3.16 -6.29
C TYR A 25 -23.32 3.72 -5.27
N SER A 26 -23.79 4.32 -4.17
CA SER A 26 -22.90 4.82 -3.11
C SER A 26 -22.04 3.71 -2.49
N SER A 27 -22.61 2.52 -2.30
CA SER A 27 -21.91 1.35 -1.77
C SER A 27 -20.89 0.79 -2.78
N PHE A 28 -21.25 0.78 -4.06
CA PHE A 28 -20.37 0.36 -5.14
C PHE A 28 -19.12 1.26 -5.24
N PHE A 29 -19.28 2.58 -5.25
CA PHE A 29 -18.16 3.51 -5.33
C PHE A 29 -17.15 3.32 -4.19
N ARG A 30 -17.62 3.05 -2.97
CA ARG A 30 -16.73 2.83 -1.81
C ARG A 30 -15.82 1.60 -1.98
N LEU A 31 -16.21 0.59 -2.75
CA LEU A 31 -15.38 -0.59 -3.00
C LEU A 31 -14.20 -0.29 -3.95
N PHE A 32 -14.38 0.61 -4.91
CA PHE A 32 -13.35 0.96 -5.91
C PHE A 32 -12.50 2.17 -5.52
N MET A 33 -12.96 2.98 -4.57
CA MET A 33 -12.22 4.14 -4.08
C MET A 33 -11.22 3.82 -2.96
N ARG A 34 -11.17 2.58 -2.46
CA ARG A 34 -10.15 2.18 -1.48
C ARG A 34 -8.79 2.17 -2.16
N TYR A 35 -8.09 3.28 -2.06
CA TYR A 35 -6.75 3.41 -2.57
C TYR A 35 -5.74 2.89 -1.56
N GLU A 36 -4.70 2.29 -2.07
CA GLU A 36 -3.50 1.97 -1.33
C GLU A 36 -2.52 3.14 -1.45
N GLU A 37 -1.94 3.56 -0.33
CA GLU A 37 -0.92 4.59 -0.33
C GLU A 37 0.10 4.30 0.77
N LEU A 38 1.36 4.22 0.38
CA LEU A 38 2.49 4.02 1.28
C LEU A 38 3.35 5.29 1.28
N MET A 39 3.59 5.81 2.47
CA MET A 39 4.48 6.94 2.68
C MET A 39 5.76 6.48 3.39
N PHE A 40 6.92 6.90 2.88
CA PHE A 40 8.20 6.70 3.58
C PHE A 40 8.40 7.82 4.59
N ASP A 41 8.48 7.48 5.87
CA ASP A 41 8.85 8.45 6.91
C ASP A 41 10.35 8.75 6.86
N TYR A 42 11.17 7.70 6.79
CA TYR A 42 12.60 7.79 6.60
C TYR A 42 13.15 6.53 5.93
N ALA A 43 14.25 6.71 5.20
CA ALA A 43 15.07 5.63 4.71
C ALA A 43 16.52 6.12 4.71
N TYR A 44 17.38 5.49 5.50
CA TYR A 44 18.80 5.85 5.59
C TYR A 44 19.65 4.59 5.73
N ALA A 45 20.91 4.69 5.34
CA ALA A 45 21.90 3.64 5.54
C ALA A 45 22.93 4.09 6.56
N THR A 46 23.42 3.15 7.36
CA THR A 46 24.55 3.35 8.28
C THR A 46 25.55 2.21 8.06
N ILE A 47 26.83 2.51 8.20
CA ILE A 47 27.88 1.49 8.24
C ILE A 47 28.19 1.18 9.70
N LYS A 48 28.17 -0.11 10.07
CA LYS A 48 28.64 -0.61 11.36
C LYS A 48 29.45 -1.87 11.11
N ASP A 49 30.65 -1.97 11.67
CA ASP A 49 31.47 -3.17 11.67
C ASP A 49 31.61 -3.83 10.27
N ASP A 50 31.90 -3.02 9.25
CA ASP A 50 32.07 -3.45 7.84
C ASP A 50 30.78 -3.99 7.17
N GLN A 51 29.63 -3.72 7.76
CA GLN A 51 28.30 -4.04 7.25
C GLN A 51 27.47 -2.77 7.03
N ALA A 52 26.74 -2.74 5.93
CA ALA A 52 25.72 -1.73 5.66
C ALA A 52 24.39 -2.17 6.29
N GLU A 53 23.86 -1.33 7.18
CA GLU A 53 22.52 -1.44 7.74
C GLU A 53 21.62 -0.39 7.07
N ILE A 54 20.64 -0.83 6.27
CA ILE A 54 19.64 0.05 5.66
C ILE A 54 18.37 0.00 6.53
N ALA A 55 18.03 1.11 7.15
CA ALA A 55 16.86 1.27 8.01
C ALA A 55 15.77 2.06 7.29
N ILE A 56 14.58 1.46 7.17
CA ILE A 56 13.44 2.04 6.45
C ILE A 56 12.23 2.03 7.39
N ARG A 57 11.55 3.17 7.51
CA ARG A 57 10.24 3.27 8.14
C ARG A 57 9.23 3.83 7.16
N PHE A 58 8.09 3.18 7.09
CA PHE A 58 6.99 3.57 6.22
C PHE A 58 5.66 3.38 6.92
N LYS A 59 4.65 4.08 6.41
CA LYS A 59 3.30 4.13 6.96
C LYS A 59 2.28 3.90 5.85
N ASN A 60 1.21 3.17 6.18
CA ASN A 60 0.03 3.12 5.34
C ASN A 60 -0.81 4.39 5.54
N THR A 61 -0.85 5.28 4.54
CA THR A 61 -1.69 6.49 4.55
C THR A 61 -2.99 6.29 3.77
N GLY A 62 -3.12 5.19 3.03
CA GLY A 62 -4.32 4.86 2.27
C GLY A 62 -5.46 4.33 3.14
N GLU A 63 -6.66 4.27 2.56
CA GLU A 63 -7.86 3.71 3.21
C GLU A 63 -7.89 2.17 3.18
N GLY A 64 -7.14 1.58 2.25
CA GLY A 64 -6.96 0.15 2.11
C GLY A 64 -6.01 -0.44 3.16
N LYS A 65 -6.13 -1.74 3.44
CA LYS A 65 -5.06 -2.49 4.10
C LYS A 65 -3.97 -2.73 3.07
N LEU A 66 -2.74 -2.33 3.36
CA LEU A 66 -1.58 -2.62 2.51
C LEU A 66 -1.07 -4.02 2.81
N THR A 67 -0.79 -4.80 1.78
CA THR A 67 -0.05 -6.07 1.92
C THR A 67 1.25 -5.97 1.15
N ILE A 68 2.36 -5.98 1.88
CA ILE A 68 3.70 -5.90 1.31
C ILE A 68 4.20 -7.30 1.03
N VAL A 69 4.59 -7.54 -0.21
CA VAL A 69 5.01 -8.86 -0.68
C VAL A 69 6.51 -8.99 -0.86
N ALA A 70 7.17 -7.88 -1.17
CA ALA A 70 8.59 -7.88 -1.45
C ALA A 70 9.22 -6.52 -1.17
N LEU A 71 10.52 -6.57 -0.95
CA LEU A 71 11.41 -5.42 -0.89
C LEU A 71 12.48 -5.61 -1.95
N GLU A 72 12.71 -4.58 -2.74
CA GLU A 72 13.68 -4.59 -3.83
C GLU A 72 14.76 -3.53 -3.57
N ILE A 73 15.99 -3.82 -3.98
CA ILE A 73 17.08 -2.86 -4.03
C ILE A 73 17.64 -2.82 -5.45
N ASN A 74 17.62 -1.65 -6.09
CA ASN A 74 17.95 -1.45 -7.50
C ASN A 74 17.22 -2.43 -8.45
N GLY A 75 15.96 -2.72 -8.14
CA GLY A 75 15.12 -3.64 -8.93
C GLY A 75 15.39 -5.14 -8.70
N ILE A 76 16.30 -5.50 -7.78
CA ILE A 76 16.54 -6.88 -7.36
C ILE A 76 15.75 -7.14 -6.09
N GLU A 77 14.89 -8.17 -6.11
CA GLU A 77 14.15 -8.58 -4.92
C GLU A 77 15.10 -9.16 -3.86
N MET A 78 14.97 -8.67 -2.63
CA MET A 78 15.80 -9.09 -1.51
C MET A 78 15.16 -10.29 -0.83
N GLU A 79 15.88 -11.41 -0.85
CA GLU A 79 15.50 -12.57 -0.05
C GLU A 79 15.89 -12.36 1.41
N SER A 80 14.96 -12.67 2.31
CA SER A 80 15.24 -12.64 3.75
C SER A 80 16.17 -13.79 4.11
N GLN A 81 17.33 -13.50 4.68
CA GLN A 81 18.19 -14.51 5.32
C GLN A 81 17.55 -14.95 6.65
N GLY A 82 16.51 -15.80 6.58
CA GLY A 82 15.78 -16.33 7.74
C GLY A 82 14.27 -16.35 7.55
N LYS A 83 13.50 -16.11 8.63
CA LYS A 83 12.04 -16.00 8.55
C LYS A 83 11.67 -14.75 7.78
N SER A 84 11.13 -14.93 6.57
CA SER A 84 10.67 -13.81 5.75
C SER A 84 9.64 -12.96 6.54
N PRO A 85 9.83 -11.64 6.63
CA PRO A 85 8.81 -10.74 7.16
C PRO A 85 7.63 -10.59 6.19
N PHE A 86 7.72 -11.14 4.98
CA PHE A 86 6.70 -11.07 3.94
C PHE A 86 5.88 -12.37 3.86
N PRO A 87 4.57 -12.30 3.58
CA PRO A 87 3.80 -11.06 3.37
C PRO A 87 3.56 -10.31 4.69
N LEU A 88 3.72 -8.99 4.66
CA LEU A 88 3.46 -8.10 5.79
C LEU A 88 2.16 -7.33 5.54
N GLU A 89 1.14 -7.60 6.35
CA GLU A 89 -0.09 -6.82 6.33
C GLU A 89 0.00 -5.58 7.22
N LEU A 90 -0.30 -4.42 6.66
CA LEU A 90 -0.26 -3.13 7.35
C LEU A 90 -1.62 -2.42 7.24
N PRO A 91 -2.44 -2.42 8.31
CA PRO A 91 -3.71 -1.69 8.33
C PRO A 91 -3.53 -0.19 8.09
N SER A 92 -4.60 0.49 7.65
CA SER A 92 -4.61 1.93 7.44
C SER A 92 -4.18 2.68 8.72
N GLY A 93 -3.28 3.65 8.57
CA GLY A 93 -2.74 4.46 9.65
C GLY A 93 -1.59 3.84 10.45
N MET A 94 -1.26 2.56 10.22
CA MET A 94 -0.16 1.88 10.92
C MET A 94 1.19 2.10 10.25
N GLU A 95 2.26 2.04 11.05
CA GLU A 95 3.66 2.10 10.59
C GLU A 95 4.35 0.74 10.73
N ALA A 96 5.33 0.50 9.87
CA ALA A 96 6.24 -0.63 9.96
C ALA A 96 7.69 -0.20 9.72
N ARG A 97 8.62 -1.00 10.25
CA ARG A 97 10.06 -0.76 10.17
C ARG A 97 10.74 -2.00 9.61
N LEU A 98 11.55 -1.80 8.58
CA LEU A 98 12.40 -2.84 8.01
C LEU A 98 13.86 -2.45 8.18
N ARG A 99 14.69 -3.44 8.51
CA ARG A 99 16.13 -3.30 8.62
C ARG A 99 16.76 -4.38 7.75
N LEU A 100 17.65 -3.95 6.86
CA LEU A 100 18.44 -4.83 6.03
C LEU A 100 19.87 -4.77 6.49
N HIS A 101 20.47 -5.92 6.68
CA HIS A 101 21.89 -6.04 6.98
C HIS A 101 22.56 -6.74 5.80
N ALA A 102 23.60 -6.12 5.25
CA ALA A 102 24.35 -6.69 4.16
C ALA A 102 25.83 -6.27 4.24
N SER A 103 26.71 -7.10 3.69
CA SER A 103 28.15 -6.82 3.65
C SER A 103 28.46 -5.66 2.68
N LEU A 104 29.50 -4.88 2.99
CA LEU A 104 30.03 -3.85 2.08
C LEU A 104 30.59 -4.40 0.76
N ASN A 105 30.79 -5.71 0.63
CA ASN A 105 31.09 -6.33 -0.66
C ASN A 105 29.89 -6.25 -1.63
N THR A 106 28.68 -6.20 -1.09
CA THR A 106 27.43 -6.06 -1.87
C THR A 106 27.08 -4.58 -2.07
N PHE A 107 27.36 -3.75 -1.08
CA PHE A 107 26.99 -2.34 -1.05
C PHE A 107 28.22 -1.43 -1.01
N ARG A 108 28.44 -0.67 -2.09
CA ARG A 108 29.56 0.27 -2.20
C ARG A 108 29.23 1.58 -1.47
N ASN A 109 30.17 2.05 -0.67
CA ASN A 109 30.11 3.36 -0.04
C ASN A 109 30.07 4.48 -1.10
N GLY A 110 29.26 5.52 -0.86
CA GLY A 110 29.11 6.69 -1.71
C GLY A 110 28.17 6.49 -2.89
N VAL A 111 27.55 5.30 -2.99
CA VAL A 111 26.59 4.98 -4.04
C VAL A 111 25.16 5.17 -3.53
N THR A 112 24.32 5.75 -4.38
CA THR A 112 22.88 5.86 -4.13
C THR A 112 22.20 4.59 -4.63
N TYR A 113 21.45 3.94 -3.75
CA TYR A 113 20.65 2.76 -4.04
C TYR A 113 19.17 3.10 -4.02
N GLU A 114 18.43 2.54 -4.96
CA GLU A 114 16.98 2.60 -5.01
C GLU A 114 16.40 1.51 -4.11
N VAL A 115 15.65 1.89 -3.08
CA VAL A 115 14.87 0.95 -2.28
C VAL A 115 13.43 1.01 -2.75
N ALA A 116 12.85 -0.11 -3.15
CA ALA A 116 11.46 -0.19 -3.57
C ALA A 116 10.66 -1.19 -2.73
N ILE A 117 9.48 -0.80 -2.28
CA ILE A 117 8.51 -1.67 -1.61
C ILE A 117 7.43 -2.06 -2.61
N ARG A 118 7.21 -3.36 -2.78
CA ARG A 118 6.20 -3.91 -3.66
C ARG A 118 5.00 -4.42 -2.86
N THR A 119 3.81 -4.00 -3.26
CA THR A 119 2.55 -4.43 -2.64
C THR A 119 1.85 -5.50 -3.47
N SER A 120 0.96 -6.27 -2.85
CA SER A 120 0.21 -7.34 -3.54
C SER A 120 -0.75 -6.81 -4.61
N SER A 121 -1.15 -5.54 -4.53
CA SER A 121 -1.98 -4.87 -5.53
C SER A 121 -1.20 -4.48 -6.79
N GLY A 122 0.12 -4.66 -6.80
CA GLY A 122 1.01 -4.22 -7.88
C GLY A 122 1.60 -2.83 -7.70
N GLY A 123 1.34 -2.15 -6.57
CA GLY A 123 1.98 -0.89 -6.23
C GLY A 123 3.49 -1.05 -6.00
N ARG A 124 4.29 -0.12 -6.53
CA ARG A 124 5.75 -0.07 -6.33
C ARG A 124 6.13 1.33 -5.81
N TYR A 125 6.58 1.38 -4.56
CA TYR A 125 6.90 2.64 -3.87
C TYR A 125 8.40 2.74 -3.71
N ILE A 126 9.00 3.81 -4.24
CA ILE A 126 10.45 3.93 -4.40
C ILE A 126 11.02 5.06 -3.55
N LYS A 127 12.16 4.82 -2.91
CA LYS A 127 12.94 5.81 -2.19
C LYS A 127 14.43 5.61 -2.44
N ALA A 128 15.13 6.66 -2.82
CA ALA A 128 16.59 6.65 -2.94
C ALA A 128 17.25 6.76 -1.57
N VAL A 129 18.25 5.92 -1.31
CA VAL A 129 19.05 5.87 -0.08
C VAL A 129 20.53 5.92 -0.46
N VAL A 130 21.26 6.86 0.10
CA VAL A 130 22.72 6.95 -0.08
C VAL A 130 23.39 6.14 1.02
N ILE A 131 24.33 5.28 0.63
CA ILE A 131 25.19 4.60 1.60
C ILE A 131 26.37 5.53 1.89
N PRO A 132 26.51 6.03 3.14
CA PRO A 132 27.59 6.93 3.53
C PRO A 132 28.94 6.20 3.56
#